data_AF-A0A9D1WUT3-F1
#
_entry.id   AF-A0A9D1WUT3-F1
#
_cell.length_a   1.000
_cell.length_b   1.000
_cell.length_c   1.000
_cell.angle_alpha   90.00
_cell.angle_beta   90.00
_cell.angle_gamma   90.00
#
_symmetry.space_group_name_H-M   'P 1'
#
loop_
_entity.id
_entity.type
_entity.pdbx_description
1 polymer ?
#
loop_
_entity_poly.entity_id
_entity_poly.type
_entity_poly.pdbx_seq_one_letter_code
_entity_poly.pdbx_strand_id
1 'polypeptide(L)'
;MELEEALEQAEVQEEEEELFVIDNELRTITIPSNIQNVGVESDSDVRRLCFQMPKQYGEVDLSAFDVRVNYLNANKEGDVYVVTDKEVSGDHMTFSWLLSRNAMAYKGTIRFIVCLKKTDDEGVTQQEFNTTIAQLTVLEGLETTEKMIQENKDLIEAILKQLDDVSGAEAKRQQAETERASAESERQKQEQERQQAIVQVTNTANEAQNTANQAQTTVTEMEKDVLELKTEINSAQTDIQQAQQAVQTADEKAETAQAAAQAAQSTAQIGVTKAEAAQESADKAMTSAQTALVDIESLEENLTALSKTLQGDYAKKTELEEAKTTAEQAQYTANEAKEAAEAAQTAASEAAKDATTAQSLAQTAKTNADAAQSGLTALQARVKTAEEAIVAVQTDVETAQTTANTAKTNAATAQSTANTAKTNAATAQTAAEAAQDTADEAKAAAQAAQTTANTAKTNAATAQSTANTAKTNASNAQTTANTAVQAAADAQEDIDVLLSIIKKNASGQVEFNWTSARLGGRVCKLLWSGNFSSGSITIPDLPYYNILLVKSYGFAATAILCRDAQTSGLGNIFRGGVLNPYNHSSGSRAMEIFGFSLTSSGTTLTLRKAHKFAIYDDGGNPANKADCAIDVIYGVI
;
A
#
# COMPACT_ATOMS: atom_id res chain seq x y z
N MET A 1 8.52 -63.07 45.09
CA MET A 1 7.72 -64.05 44.34
C MET A 1 6.45 -64.21 45.13
N GLU A 2 5.31 -64.05 44.48
CA GLU A 2 3.97 -63.83 45.06
C GLU A 2 3.62 -62.38 45.38
N LEU A 3 2.96 -61.74 44.40
CA LEU A 3 1.67 -61.03 44.59
C LEU A 3 1.05 -60.56 43.26
N GLU A 4 1.67 -60.84 42.11
CA GLU A 4 1.26 -60.24 40.83
C GLU A 4 0.70 -61.26 39.82
N GLU A 5 0.54 -62.51 40.23
CA GLU A 5 0.05 -63.62 39.40
C GLU A 5 -1.36 -64.10 39.84
N ALA A 6 -2.12 -63.25 40.54
CA ALA A 6 -3.46 -63.58 41.05
C ALA A 6 -4.55 -62.53 40.75
N LEU A 7 -4.40 -61.73 39.69
CA LEU A 7 -5.45 -60.81 39.23
C LEU A 7 -5.47 -60.65 37.70
N GLU A 8 -5.05 -61.68 36.98
CA GLU A 8 -5.14 -61.75 35.52
C GLU A 8 -6.31 -62.65 35.09
N GLN A 9 -7.52 -62.28 35.54
CA GLN A 9 -8.81 -62.57 34.88
C GLN A 9 -9.97 -61.81 35.58
N ALA A 10 -10.68 -60.98 34.80
CA ALA A 10 -11.82 -60.07 35.10
C ALA A 10 -11.42 -58.72 35.74
N GLU A 11 -11.65 -57.54 35.17
CA GLU A 11 -12.60 -57.05 34.15
C GLU A 11 -11.88 -56.16 33.12
N VAL A 12 -12.05 -56.47 31.84
CA VAL A 12 -11.90 -55.46 30.78
C VAL A 12 -13.21 -54.67 30.80
N GLN A 13 -13.23 -53.48 31.40
CA GLN A 13 -14.17 -52.45 30.96
C GLN A 13 -13.51 -51.79 29.74
N GLU A 14 -13.90 -52.23 28.54
CA GLU A 14 -13.73 -51.41 27.35
C GLU A 14 -14.44 -50.08 27.63
N GLU A 15 -13.68 -48.97 27.67
CA GLU A 15 -14.29 -47.66 27.51
C GLU A 15 -14.96 -47.68 26.13
N GLU A 16 -16.28 -47.89 26.08
CA GLU A 16 -17.07 -47.76 24.86
C GLU A 16 -16.90 -46.32 24.37
N GLU A 17 -15.99 -46.10 23.41
CA GLU A 17 -15.85 -44.81 22.74
C GLU A 17 -17.22 -44.39 22.18
N GLU A 18 -17.67 -43.17 22.54
CA GLU A 18 -18.88 -42.50 22.02
C GLU A 18 -18.73 -42.17 20.52
N LEU A 19 -18.66 -43.20 19.68
CA LEU A 19 -18.28 -43.12 18.27
C LEU A 19 -19.48 -43.18 17.33
N PHE A 20 -19.75 -42.09 16.61
CA PHE A 20 -20.79 -42.02 15.59
C PHE A 20 -20.32 -42.70 14.31
N VAL A 21 -20.99 -43.78 13.89
CA VAL A 21 -20.58 -44.56 12.72
C VAL A 21 -21.43 -44.19 11.51
N ILE A 22 -20.79 -43.75 10.43
CA ILE A 22 -21.45 -43.42 9.17
C ILE A 22 -21.40 -44.63 8.23
N ASP A 23 -22.55 -45.06 7.76
CA ASP A 23 -22.68 -46.04 6.69
C ASP A 23 -22.74 -45.30 5.34
N ASN A 24 -21.73 -45.50 4.49
CA ASN A 24 -21.64 -44.81 3.20
C ASN A 24 -22.71 -45.26 2.21
N GLU A 25 -23.18 -46.51 2.28
CA GLU A 25 -24.17 -47.07 1.36
C GLU A 25 -25.57 -46.64 1.75
N LEU A 26 -25.90 -46.72 3.04
CA LEU A 26 -27.18 -46.26 3.56
C LEU A 26 -27.26 -44.74 3.70
N ARG A 27 -26.11 -44.05 3.64
CA ARG A 27 -25.97 -42.61 3.90
C ARG A 27 -26.48 -42.22 5.28
N THR A 28 -26.43 -43.11 6.27
CA THR A 28 -26.98 -42.87 7.62
C THR A 28 -25.87 -42.74 8.64
N ILE A 29 -26.08 -41.87 9.64
CA ILE A 29 -25.22 -41.77 10.81
C ILE A 29 -25.86 -42.57 11.94
N THR A 30 -25.16 -43.55 12.46
CA THR A 30 -25.57 -44.35 13.62
C THR A 30 -25.14 -43.63 14.89
N ILE A 31 -26.10 -43.31 15.74
CA ILE A 31 -25.87 -42.65 17.03
C ILE A 31 -25.66 -43.73 18.10
N PRO A 32 -24.56 -43.70 18.86
CA PRO A 32 -24.34 -44.61 20.00
C PRO A 32 -25.51 -44.60 20.99
N SER A 33 -25.93 -45.76 21.47
CA SER A 33 -27.12 -45.91 22.32
C SER A 33 -26.99 -45.24 23.69
N ASN A 34 -25.77 -44.98 24.16
CA ASN A 34 -25.45 -44.22 25.37
C ASN A 34 -25.64 -42.70 25.22
N ILE A 35 -25.76 -42.17 23.99
CA ILE A 35 -25.91 -40.73 23.74
C ILE A 35 -27.39 -40.37 23.54
N GLN A 36 -28.00 -39.75 24.55
CA GLN A 36 -29.39 -39.28 24.49
C GLN A 36 -29.53 -37.76 24.27
N ASN A 37 -28.50 -36.99 24.66
CA ASN A 37 -28.44 -35.54 24.52
C ASN A 37 -27.00 -35.09 24.23
N VAL A 38 -26.84 -33.86 23.76
CA VAL A 38 -25.54 -33.27 23.41
C VAL A 38 -25.07 -32.13 24.31
N GLY A 39 -25.91 -31.64 25.22
CA GLY A 39 -25.56 -30.53 26.11
C GLY A 39 -26.77 -29.72 26.56
N VAL A 40 -26.51 -28.57 27.18
CA VAL A 40 -27.51 -27.62 27.68
C VAL A 40 -27.47 -26.33 26.86
N GLU A 41 -28.61 -25.66 26.74
CA GLU A 41 -28.73 -24.35 26.08
C GLU A 41 -27.70 -23.35 26.63
N SER A 42 -27.00 -22.64 25.73
CA SER A 42 -25.91 -21.68 25.99
C SER A 42 -24.51 -22.26 26.22
N ASP A 43 -24.35 -23.59 26.26
CA ASP A 43 -23.03 -24.25 26.26
C ASP A 43 -22.22 -23.82 25.01
N SER A 44 -20.90 -23.66 25.14
CA SER A 44 -20.02 -23.36 24.00
C SER A 44 -18.70 -24.10 24.13
N ASP A 45 -18.35 -24.86 23.10
CA ASP A 45 -17.02 -25.45 22.90
C ASP A 45 -16.57 -26.43 24.00
N VAL A 46 -17.54 -27.04 24.71
CA VAL A 46 -17.29 -27.97 25.83
C VAL A 46 -17.53 -29.45 25.51
N ARG A 47 -18.28 -29.77 24.44
CA ARG A 47 -18.53 -31.17 24.02
C ARG A 47 -18.15 -31.39 22.56
N ARG A 48 -17.46 -32.51 22.31
CA ARG A 48 -16.99 -32.95 21.01
C ARG A 48 -17.60 -34.31 20.65
N LEU A 49 -18.14 -34.44 19.45
CA LEU A 49 -18.70 -35.68 18.91
C LEU A 49 -17.71 -36.29 17.93
N CYS A 50 -17.36 -37.57 18.09
CA CYS A 50 -16.39 -38.26 17.25
C CYS A 50 -17.10 -39.13 16.20
N PHE A 51 -16.63 -39.11 14.96
CA PHE A 51 -17.21 -39.83 13.83
C PHE A 51 -16.21 -40.79 13.22
N GLN A 52 -16.71 -41.91 12.70
CA GLN A 52 -15.97 -42.85 11.86
C GLN A 52 -16.77 -43.20 10.61
N MET A 53 -16.11 -43.25 9.45
CA MET A 53 -16.72 -43.67 8.18
C MET A 53 -15.74 -44.46 7.30
N PRO A 54 -16.19 -45.38 6.44
CA PRO A 54 -15.33 -45.99 5.42
C PRO A 54 -14.73 -44.92 4.50
N LYS A 55 -13.46 -45.08 4.11
CA LYS A 55 -12.79 -44.11 3.24
C LYS A 55 -13.20 -44.21 1.76
N GLN A 56 -13.81 -45.33 1.35
CA GLN A 56 -14.27 -45.56 -0.02
C GLN A 56 -15.80 -45.55 -0.11
N TYR A 57 -16.30 -45.11 -1.26
CA TYR A 57 -17.70 -45.24 -1.66
C TYR A 57 -17.78 -45.55 -3.16
N GLY A 58 -18.12 -46.79 -3.50
CA GLY A 58 -17.94 -47.32 -4.86
C GLY A 58 -16.48 -47.22 -5.30
N GLU A 59 -16.22 -46.53 -6.43
CA GLU A 59 -14.86 -46.26 -6.94
C GLU A 59 -14.28 -44.92 -6.43
N VAL A 60 -15.01 -44.16 -5.61
CA VAL A 60 -14.59 -42.84 -5.14
C VAL A 60 -13.86 -42.95 -3.81
N ASP A 61 -12.63 -42.42 -3.77
CA ASP A 61 -11.86 -42.22 -2.54
C ASP A 61 -12.28 -40.92 -1.85
N LEU A 62 -12.96 -41.04 -0.71
CA LEU A 62 -13.47 -39.92 0.07
C LEU A 62 -12.41 -39.31 0.99
N SER A 63 -11.25 -39.95 1.19
CA SER A 63 -10.18 -39.40 2.05
C SER A 63 -9.61 -38.08 1.53
N ALA A 64 -9.70 -37.86 0.21
CA ALA A 64 -9.27 -36.65 -0.48
C ALA A 64 -10.28 -35.47 -0.40
N PHE A 65 -11.41 -35.64 0.31
CA PHE A 65 -12.43 -34.60 0.45
C PHE A 65 -12.27 -33.86 1.79
N ASP A 66 -12.64 -32.59 1.82
CA ASP A 66 -12.78 -31.80 3.05
C ASP A 66 -14.11 -32.15 3.71
N VAL A 67 -14.08 -32.40 5.02
CA VAL A 67 -15.24 -32.80 5.81
C VAL A 67 -15.84 -31.57 6.49
N ARG A 68 -17.18 -31.48 6.48
CA ARG A 68 -17.94 -30.43 7.15
C ARG A 68 -19.16 -31.03 7.82
N VAL A 69 -19.56 -30.47 8.96
CA VAL A 69 -20.83 -30.81 9.61
C VAL A 69 -21.77 -29.64 9.45
N ASN A 70 -22.81 -29.83 8.63
CA ASN A 70 -23.85 -28.83 8.45
C ASN A 70 -24.94 -29.12 9.47
N TYR A 71 -25.28 -28.15 10.31
CA TYR A 71 -26.27 -28.32 11.37
C TYR A 71 -27.33 -27.24 11.37
N LEU A 72 -28.46 -27.54 12.00
CA LEU A 72 -29.56 -26.63 12.32
C LEU A 72 -29.86 -26.79 13.81
N ASN A 73 -29.78 -25.70 14.57
CA ASN A 73 -30.18 -25.67 15.97
C ASN A 73 -31.71 -25.71 16.11
N ALA A 74 -32.22 -25.76 17.34
CA ALA A 74 -33.66 -25.92 17.59
C ALA A 74 -34.51 -24.73 17.06
N ASN A 75 -33.92 -23.54 16.88
CA ASN A 75 -34.57 -22.38 16.26
C ASN A 75 -34.47 -22.35 14.72
N LYS A 76 -33.93 -23.42 14.11
CA LYS A 76 -33.71 -23.56 12.66
C LYS A 76 -32.69 -22.57 12.09
N GLU A 77 -31.82 -22.03 12.95
CA GLU A 77 -30.63 -21.32 12.50
C GLU A 77 -29.56 -22.37 12.20
N GLY A 78 -28.96 -22.27 11.01
CA GLY A 78 -28.01 -23.26 10.53
C GLY A 78 -26.65 -22.65 10.25
N ASP A 79 -25.62 -23.47 10.41
CA ASP A 79 -24.24 -23.08 10.22
C ASP A 79 -23.40 -24.33 9.92
N VAL A 80 -22.13 -24.13 9.59
CA VAL A 80 -21.22 -25.16 9.10
C VAL A 80 -19.99 -25.24 9.98
N TYR A 81 -19.76 -26.41 10.57
CA TYR A 81 -18.49 -26.72 11.22
C TYR A 81 -17.51 -27.28 10.20
N VAL A 82 -16.38 -26.62 10.01
CA VAL A 82 -15.28 -27.12 9.18
C VAL A 82 -14.41 -28.04 10.01
N VAL A 83 -14.30 -29.30 9.60
CA VAL A 83 -13.49 -30.31 10.29
C VAL A 83 -12.02 -30.13 9.89
N THR A 84 -11.16 -29.98 10.89
CA THR A 84 -9.71 -29.79 10.69
C THR A 84 -8.88 -30.97 11.20
N ASP A 85 -9.48 -31.90 11.93
CA ASP A 85 -8.84 -33.02 12.64
C ASP A 85 -9.17 -34.38 12.01
N LYS A 86 -9.32 -34.42 10.69
CA LYS A 86 -9.56 -35.65 9.93
C LYS A 86 -8.32 -36.53 9.92
N GLU A 87 -8.47 -37.78 10.34
CA GLU A 87 -7.42 -38.80 10.32
C GLU A 87 -7.87 -40.01 9.48
N VAL A 88 -6.92 -40.65 8.78
CA VAL A 88 -7.19 -41.83 7.95
C VAL A 88 -6.39 -42.99 8.53
N SER A 89 -7.09 -44.04 8.96
CA SER A 89 -6.50 -45.23 9.56
C SER A 89 -7.08 -46.50 8.93
N GLY A 90 -6.24 -47.28 8.26
CA GLY A 90 -6.65 -48.48 7.55
C GLY A 90 -7.68 -48.18 6.46
N ASP A 91 -8.87 -48.81 6.55
CA ASP A 91 -9.98 -48.66 5.61
C ASP A 91 -11.04 -47.63 6.05
N HIS A 92 -10.80 -46.96 7.18
CA HIS A 92 -11.69 -45.94 7.72
C HIS A 92 -11.01 -44.58 7.83
N MET A 93 -11.83 -43.55 7.97
CA MET A 93 -11.40 -42.23 8.40
C MET A 93 -12.22 -41.79 9.61
N THR A 94 -11.58 -41.05 10.51
CA THR A 94 -12.17 -40.49 11.72
C THR A 94 -12.02 -38.98 11.72
N PHE A 95 -12.93 -38.30 12.40
CA PHE A 95 -12.90 -36.85 12.59
C PHE A 95 -13.85 -36.47 13.73
N SER A 96 -13.83 -35.22 14.17
CA SER A 96 -14.72 -34.80 15.22
C SER A 96 -15.39 -33.43 15.01
N TRP A 97 -16.46 -33.19 15.76
CA TRP A 97 -17.22 -31.94 15.75
C TRP A 97 -17.33 -31.36 17.15
N LEU A 98 -16.73 -30.18 17.36
CA LEU A 98 -16.91 -29.39 18.56
C LEU A 98 -18.21 -28.56 18.49
N LEU A 99 -19.10 -28.73 19.47
CA LEU A 99 -20.38 -28.04 19.50
C LEU A 99 -20.19 -26.58 19.93
N SER A 100 -20.47 -25.65 19.01
CA SER A 100 -20.32 -24.21 19.22
C SER A 100 -21.51 -23.59 19.97
N ARG A 101 -21.34 -22.36 20.46
CA ARG A 101 -22.43 -21.53 21.02
C ARG A 101 -23.68 -21.49 20.14
N ASN A 102 -23.52 -21.40 18.82
CA ASN A 102 -24.63 -21.33 17.88
C ASN A 102 -25.40 -22.67 17.80
N ALA A 103 -24.67 -23.79 17.79
CA ALA A 103 -25.28 -25.13 17.79
C ALA A 103 -26.14 -25.36 19.04
N MET A 104 -25.68 -24.87 20.19
CA MET A 104 -26.32 -25.04 21.50
C MET A 104 -27.16 -23.83 21.93
N ALA A 105 -27.45 -22.87 21.03
CA ALA A 105 -28.11 -21.61 21.38
C ALA A 105 -29.56 -21.77 21.87
N TYR A 106 -30.23 -22.88 21.52
CA TYR A 106 -31.64 -23.10 21.83
C TYR A 106 -31.90 -24.51 22.32
N LYS A 107 -32.69 -24.63 23.39
CA LYS A 107 -33.26 -25.91 23.83
C LYS A 107 -34.06 -26.59 22.69
N GLY A 108 -33.84 -27.88 22.47
CA GLY A 108 -34.63 -28.69 21.55
C GLY A 108 -33.80 -29.57 20.63
N THR A 109 -34.34 -29.90 19.46
CA THR A 109 -33.68 -30.84 18.53
C THR A 109 -32.64 -30.13 17.67
N ILE A 110 -31.38 -30.56 17.79
CA ILE A 110 -30.35 -30.25 16.80
C ILE A 110 -30.40 -31.29 15.67
N ARG A 111 -30.31 -30.82 14.43
CA ARG A 111 -30.26 -31.66 13.23
C ARG A 111 -28.93 -31.45 12.54
N PHE A 112 -28.29 -32.50 12.07
CA PHE A 112 -27.02 -32.35 11.37
C PHE A 112 -26.82 -33.42 10.29
N ILE A 113 -25.96 -33.10 9.33
CA ILE A 113 -25.44 -34.02 8.32
C ILE A 113 -23.93 -33.87 8.25
N VAL A 114 -23.25 -34.92 7.77
CA VAL A 114 -21.84 -34.82 7.36
C VAL A 114 -21.80 -34.62 5.85
N CYS A 115 -21.10 -33.58 5.44
CA CYS A 115 -20.92 -33.14 4.05
C CYS A 115 -19.42 -33.18 3.71
N LEU A 116 -19.04 -33.96 2.70
CA LEU A 116 -17.69 -34.04 2.18
C LEU A 116 -17.63 -33.34 0.83
N LYS A 117 -16.68 -32.42 0.63
CA LYS A 117 -16.49 -31.69 -0.63
C LYS A 117 -15.05 -31.81 -1.13
N LYS A 118 -14.90 -32.05 -2.43
CA LYS A 118 -13.62 -31.93 -3.13
C LYS A 118 -13.69 -30.71 -4.03
N THR A 119 -12.78 -29.75 -3.83
CA THR A 119 -12.69 -28.52 -4.61
C THR A 119 -11.42 -28.49 -5.47
N ASP A 120 -11.41 -27.71 -6.57
CA ASP A 120 -10.18 -27.35 -7.28
C ASP A 120 -9.41 -26.20 -6.59
N ASP A 121 -8.27 -25.83 -7.15
CA ASP A 121 -7.39 -24.75 -6.69
C ASP A 121 -8.04 -23.35 -6.76
N GLU A 122 -9.17 -23.21 -7.46
CA GLU A 122 -9.97 -22.00 -7.57
C GLU A 122 -11.15 -21.99 -6.57
N GLY A 123 -11.30 -23.05 -5.76
CA GLY A 123 -12.32 -23.18 -4.72
C GLY A 123 -13.68 -23.68 -5.22
N VAL A 124 -13.79 -24.12 -6.46
CA VAL A 124 -15.05 -24.62 -7.05
C VAL A 124 -15.27 -26.09 -6.66
N THR A 125 -16.48 -26.43 -6.19
CA THR A 125 -16.83 -27.80 -5.78
C THR A 125 -16.94 -28.73 -7.00
N GLN A 126 -16.05 -29.72 -7.09
CA GLN A 126 -16.04 -30.73 -8.15
C GLN A 126 -16.89 -31.95 -7.80
N GLN A 127 -16.83 -32.41 -6.54
CA GLN A 127 -17.56 -33.57 -6.06
C GLN A 127 -18.05 -33.34 -4.64
N GLU A 128 -19.23 -33.87 -4.31
CA GLU A 128 -19.87 -33.71 -3.02
C GLU A 128 -20.58 -34.99 -2.56
N PHE A 129 -20.36 -35.39 -1.31
CA PHE A 129 -21.01 -36.51 -0.65
C PHE A 129 -21.72 -36.01 0.61
N ASN A 130 -22.99 -36.38 0.80
CA ASN A 130 -23.77 -36.00 1.98
C ASN A 130 -24.37 -37.24 2.66
N THR A 131 -24.51 -37.18 3.98
CA THR A 131 -25.36 -38.11 4.75
C THR A 131 -26.81 -37.62 4.80
N THR A 132 -27.71 -38.52 5.21
CA THR A 132 -29.05 -38.20 5.70
C THR A 132 -28.97 -37.55 7.08
N ILE A 133 -30.06 -36.90 7.48
CA ILE A 133 -30.12 -36.08 8.70
C ILE A 133 -30.12 -36.97 9.96
N ALA A 134 -29.16 -36.73 10.84
CA ALA A 134 -29.15 -37.22 12.22
C ALA A 134 -29.73 -36.17 13.17
N GLN A 135 -30.25 -36.63 14.32
CA GLN A 135 -30.91 -35.77 15.31
C GLN A 135 -30.46 -36.10 16.73
N LEU A 136 -30.20 -35.06 17.53
CA LEU A 136 -29.91 -35.15 18.97
C LEU A 136 -30.66 -34.05 19.73
N THR A 137 -30.67 -34.14 21.06
CA THR A 137 -31.40 -33.18 21.92
C THR A 137 -30.45 -32.28 22.69
N VAL A 138 -30.73 -30.97 22.71
CA VAL A 138 -30.16 -29.95 23.60
C VAL A 138 -31.15 -29.68 24.73
N LEU A 139 -30.68 -29.73 25.97
CA LEU A 139 -31.48 -29.55 27.19
C LEU A 139 -31.71 -28.06 27.51
N GLU A 140 -32.68 -27.77 28.37
CA GLU A 140 -33.03 -26.40 28.79
C GLU A 140 -31.96 -25.74 29.65
N GLY A 141 -31.60 -24.49 29.34
CA GLY A 141 -30.63 -23.68 30.08
C GLY A 141 -31.23 -22.32 30.46
N LEU A 142 -30.48 -21.51 31.21
CA LEU A 142 -30.93 -20.19 31.65
C LEU A 142 -29.77 -19.18 31.61
N GLU A 143 -29.83 -18.22 30.69
CA GLU A 143 -28.86 -17.14 30.55
C GLU A 143 -29.57 -15.77 30.58
N THR A 144 -29.06 -14.81 31.36
CA THR A 144 -29.79 -13.57 31.73
C THR A 144 -29.31 -12.30 31.01
N THR A 145 -28.39 -12.42 30.04
CA THR A 145 -27.61 -11.27 29.53
C THR A 145 -28.08 -10.73 28.15
N GLU A 146 -28.87 -11.47 27.38
CA GLU A 146 -29.03 -11.23 25.93
C GLU A 146 -29.92 -10.04 25.52
N LYS A 147 -30.78 -9.50 26.41
CA LYS A 147 -31.81 -8.54 25.97
C LYS A 147 -31.30 -7.11 25.67
N MET A 148 -30.05 -6.77 25.99
CA MET A 148 -29.51 -5.41 25.77
C MET A 148 -28.87 -5.16 24.39
N ILE A 149 -28.52 -6.21 23.63
CA ILE A 149 -27.82 -6.07 22.35
C ILE A 149 -28.79 -5.77 21.18
N GLN A 150 -30.02 -6.28 21.25
CA GLN A 150 -30.99 -6.18 20.15
C GLN A 150 -31.50 -4.75 19.86
N GLU A 151 -31.56 -3.87 20.86
CA GLU A 151 -32.14 -2.51 20.70
C GLU A 151 -31.16 -1.49 20.07
N ASN A 152 -29.87 -1.82 19.91
CA ASN A 152 -28.85 -0.88 19.43
C ASN A 152 -28.15 -1.29 18.11
N LYS A 153 -28.69 -2.28 17.39
CA LYS A 153 -28.10 -2.85 16.17
C LYS A 153 -27.78 -1.79 15.10
N ASP A 154 -28.71 -0.87 14.86
CA ASP A 154 -28.56 0.18 13.83
C ASP A 154 -27.39 1.14 14.12
N LEU A 155 -27.13 1.42 15.41
CA LEU A 155 -25.99 2.25 15.82
C LEU A 155 -24.66 1.52 15.64
N ILE A 156 -24.63 0.20 15.82
CA ILE A 156 -23.43 -0.62 15.65
C ILE A 156 -23.12 -0.78 14.15
N GLU A 157 -24.12 -1.02 13.31
CA GLU A 157 -23.96 -1.06 11.84
C GLU A 157 -23.49 0.30 11.29
N ALA A 158 -24.03 1.41 11.80
CA ALA A 158 -23.58 2.75 11.40
C ALA A 158 -22.10 3.01 11.76
N ILE A 159 -21.65 2.57 12.94
CA ILE A 159 -20.26 2.70 13.39
C ILE A 159 -19.33 1.79 12.57
N LEU A 160 -19.73 0.54 12.29
CA LEU A 160 -18.95 -0.39 11.46
C LEU A 160 -18.76 0.17 10.04
N LYS A 161 -19.82 0.71 9.44
CA LYS A 161 -19.77 1.33 8.12
C LYS A 161 -18.83 2.56 8.10
N GLN A 162 -18.90 3.42 9.11
CA GLN A 162 -17.96 4.54 9.23
C GLN A 162 -16.51 4.07 9.41
N LEU A 163 -16.27 2.94 10.07
CA LEU A 163 -14.94 2.37 10.26
C LEU A 163 -14.37 1.83 8.94
N ASP A 164 -15.19 1.16 8.12
CA ASP A 164 -14.83 0.70 6.77
C ASP A 164 -14.57 1.86 5.82
N ASP A 165 -15.34 2.94 5.90
CA ASP A 165 -15.10 4.14 5.10
C ASP A 165 -13.76 4.81 5.46
N VAL A 166 -13.40 4.85 6.75
CA VAL A 166 -12.12 5.39 7.23
C VAL A 166 -10.95 4.49 6.85
N SER A 167 -11.09 3.17 6.95
CA SER A 167 -10.05 2.21 6.54
C SER A 167 -9.81 2.26 5.02
N GLY A 168 -10.88 2.38 4.23
CA GLY A 168 -10.80 2.59 2.79
C GLY A 168 -10.15 3.92 2.41
N ALA A 169 -10.40 5.00 3.17
CA ALA A 169 -9.74 6.29 2.97
C ALA A 169 -8.22 6.24 3.30
N GLU A 170 -7.84 5.53 4.37
CA GLU A 170 -6.43 5.36 4.75
C GLU A 170 -5.66 4.52 3.71
N ALA A 171 -6.26 3.46 3.17
CA ALA A 171 -5.68 2.68 2.09
C ALA A 171 -5.43 3.52 0.83
N LYS A 172 -6.41 4.36 0.44
CA LYS A 172 -6.26 5.30 -0.69
C LYS A 172 -5.15 6.33 -0.44
N ARG A 173 -4.98 6.79 0.81
CA ARG A 173 -3.90 7.71 1.18
C ARG A 173 -2.52 7.07 1.04
N GLN A 174 -2.34 5.85 1.54
CA GLN A 174 -1.07 5.13 1.42
C GLN A 174 -0.69 4.86 -0.04
N GLN A 175 -1.69 4.54 -0.87
CA GLN A 175 -1.49 4.41 -2.30
C GLN A 175 -1.02 5.74 -2.93
N ALA A 176 -1.70 6.84 -2.62
CA ALA A 176 -1.32 8.18 -3.12
C ALA A 176 0.10 8.61 -2.67
N GLU A 177 0.49 8.30 -1.43
CA GLU A 177 1.85 8.56 -0.93
C GLU A 177 2.91 7.77 -1.70
N THR A 178 2.60 6.51 -2.02
CA THR A 178 3.50 5.63 -2.80
C THR A 178 3.67 6.14 -4.23
N GLU A 179 2.57 6.55 -4.87
CA GLU A 179 2.58 7.17 -6.21
C GLU A 179 3.32 8.51 -6.20
N ARG A 180 3.18 9.31 -5.14
CA ARG A 180 3.94 10.56 -4.97
C ARG A 180 5.44 10.31 -4.87
N ALA A 181 5.84 9.32 -4.07
CA ALA A 181 7.24 8.96 -3.87
C ALA A 181 7.90 8.45 -5.17
N SER A 182 7.19 7.64 -5.96
CA SER A 182 7.69 7.18 -7.26
C SER A 182 7.81 8.32 -8.26
N ALA A 183 6.84 9.23 -8.31
CA ALA A 183 6.88 10.42 -9.16
C ALA A 183 8.01 11.39 -8.78
N GLU A 184 8.32 11.55 -7.49
CA GLU A 184 9.45 12.36 -7.03
C GLU A 184 10.79 11.77 -7.49
N SER A 185 10.97 10.46 -7.35
CA SER A 185 12.19 9.75 -7.78
C SER A 185 12.44 9.92 -9.29
N GLU A 186 11.39 9.74 -10.10
CA GLU A 186 11.47 9.93 -11.56
C GLU A 186 11.81 11.39 -11.93
N ARG A 187 11.21 12.37 -11.23
CA ARG A 187 11.52 13.78 -11.44
C ARG A 187 12.99 14.12 -11.14
N GLN A 188 13.55 13.53 -10.07
CA GLN A 188 14.96 13.72 -9.71
C GLN A 188 15.90 13.15 -10.77
N LYS A 189 15.56 11.97 -11.31
CA LYS A 189 16.30 11.35 -12.41
C LYS A 189 16.27 12.23 -13.67
N GLN A 190 15.08 12.70 -14.07
CA GLN A 190 14.94 13.60 -15.21
C GLN A 190 15.71 14.91 -15.03
N GLU A 191 15.74 15.46 -13.83
CA GLU A 191 16.53 16.67 -13.54
C GLU A 191 18.05 16.40 -13.64
N GLN A 192 18.53 15.24 -13.20
CA GLN A 192 19.94 14.86 -13.39
C GLN A 192 20.29 14.71 -14.88
N GLU A 193 19.47 13.99 -15.65
CA GLU A 193 19.68 13.82 -17.09
C GLU A 193 19.68 15.17 -17.82
N ARG A 194 18.77 16.07 -17.45
CA ARG A 194 18.72 17.44 -17.98
C ARG A 194 19.96 18.25 -17.65
N GLN A 195 20.47 18.18 -16.41
CA GLN A 195 21.70 18.86 -16.01
C GLN A 195 22.91 18.35 -16.79
N GLN A 196 23.01 17.03 -16.99
CA GLN A 196 24.06 16.43 -17.83
C GLN A 196 23.95 16.91 -19.29
N ALA A 197 22.74 16.95 -19.85
CA ALA A 197 22.52 17.45 -21.20
C ALA A 197 22.96 18.93 -21.36
N ILE A 198 22.70 19.78 -20.37
CA ILE A 198 23.14 21.19 -20.40
C ILE A 198 24.66 21.31 -20.38
N VAL A 199 25.33 20.52 -19.55
CA VAL A 199 26.80 20.47 -19.51
C VAL A 199 27.35 20.02 -20.86
N GLN A 200 26.77 18.97 -21.44
CA GLN A 200 27.19 18.46 -22.76
C GLN A 200 27.03 19.52 -23.84
N VAL A 201 25.85 20.14 -23.96
CA VAL A 201 25.60 21.22 -24.94
C VAL A 201 26.58 22.38 -24.75
N THR A 202 26.85 22.77 -23.50
CA THR A 202 27.79 23.85 -23.20
C THR A 202 29.22 23.51 -23.62
N ASN A 203 29.66 22.28 -23.37
CA ASN A 203 31.00 21.82 -23.77
C ASN A 203 31.13 21.77 -25.29
N THR A 204 30.15 21.19 -25.99
CA THR A 204 30.13 21.16 -27.46
C THR A 204 30.14 22.58 -28.05
N ALA A 205 29.40 23.52 -27.46
CA ALA A 205 29.43 24.92 -27.89
C ALA A 205 30.83 25.56 -27.68
N ASN A 206 31.49 25.27 -26.57
CA ASN A 206 32.85 25.77 -26.30
C ASN A 206 33.90 25.12 -27.22
N GLU A 207 33.76 23.84 -27.56
CA GLU A 207 34.62 23.17 -28.53
C GLU A 207 34.46 23.79 -29.92
N ALA A 208 33.22 23.97 -30.39
CA ALA A 208 32.94 24.65 -31.65
C ALA A 208 33.50 26.08 -31.70
N GLN A 209 33.39 26.82 -30.59
CA GLN A 209 34.00 28.13 -30.42
C GLN A 209 35.52 28.11 -30.56
N ASN A 210 36.18 27.13 -29.93
CA ASN A 210 37.63 27.00 -30.00
C ASN A 210 38.09 26.63 -31.40
N THR A 211 37.37 25.73 -32.09
CA THR A 211 37.63 25.40 -33.49
C THR A 211 37.46 26.62 -34.40
N ALA A 212 36.39 27.41 -34.21
CA ALA A 212 36.18 28.65 -34.96
C ALA A 212 37.34 29.65 -34.73
N ASN A 213 37.78 29.81 -33.48
CA ASN A 213 38.93 30.68 -33.15
C ASN A 213 40.23 30.20 -33.79
N GLN A 214 40.49 28.88 -33.82
CA GLN A 214 41.66 28.33 -34.50
C GLN A 214 41.58 28.55 -36.01
N ALA A 215 40.42 28.29 -36.63
CA ALA A 215 40.19 28.54 -38.05
C ALA A 215 40.39 30.03 -38.40
N GLN A 216 39.96 30.95 -37.53
CA GLN A 216 40.20 32.39 -37.71
C GLN A 216 41.69 32.75 -37.73
N THR A 217 42.49 32.13 -36.85
CA THR A 217 43.95 32.30 -36.86
C THR A 217 44.54 31.80 -38.18
N THR A 218 44.16 30.60 -38.63
CA THR A 218 44.62 30.04 -39.91
C THR A 218 44.24 30.93 -41.10
N VAL A 219 43.02 31.46 -41.12
CA VAL A 219 42.57 32.44 -42.13
C VAL A 219 43.48 33.66 -42.15
N THR A 220 43.80 34.20 -40.98
CA THR A 220 44.67 35.39 -40.85
C THR A 220 46.07 35.12 -41.40
N GLU A 221 46.62 33.92 -41.14
CA GLU A 221 47.90 33.49 -41.71
C GLU A 221 47.82 33.33 -43.23
N MET A 222 46.76 32.71 -43.75
CA MET A 222 46.54 32.56 -45.20
C MET A 222 46.39 33.92 -45.90
N GLU A 223 45.70 34.88 -45.29
CA GLU A 223 45.59 36.25 -45.80
C GLU A 223 46.97 36.92 -45.90
N LYS A 224 47.83 36.70 -44.89
CA LYS A 224 49.20 37.19 -44.90
C LYS A 224 50.02 36.58 -46.04
N ASP A 225 49.94 35.27 -46.22
CA ASP A 225 50.67 34.55 -47.28
C ASP A 225 50.20 34.99 -48.67
N VAL A 226 48.89 35.20 -48.86
CA VAL A 226 48.33 35.74 -50.10
C VAL A 226 48.84 37.16 -50.36
N LEU A 227 48.93 38.00 -49.34
CA LEU A 227 49.46 39.36 -49.46
C LEU A 227 50.95 39.37 -49.87
N GLU A 228 51.73 38.45 -49.29
CA GLU A 228 53.15 38.27 -49.62
C GLU A 228 53.31 37.78 -51.08
N LEU A 229 52.54 36.77 -51.48
CA LEU A 229 52.50 36.29 -52.88
C LEU A 229 52.10 37.37 -53.88
N LYS A 230 51.12 38.22 -53.55
CA LYS A 230 50.76 39.37 -54.41
C LYS A 230 51.92 40.33 -54.61
N THR A 231 52.72 40.54 -53.56
CA THR A 231 53.89 41.41 -53.62
C THR A 231 54.95 40.80 -54.54
N GLU A 232 55.21 39.49 -54.41
CA GLU A 232 56.13 38.76 -55.30
C GLU A 232 55.64 38.76 -56.76
N ILE A 233 54.34 38.54 -57.00
CA ILE A 233 53.73 38.62 -58.33
C ILE A 233 53.97 39.97 -58.97
N ASN A 234 53.79 41.07 -58.22
CA ASN A 234 54.00 42.41 -58.74
C ASN A 234 55.48 42.66 -59.11
N SER A 235 56.42 42.13 -58.32
CA SER A 235 57.85 42.18 -58.64
C SER A 235 58.16 41.37 -59.90
N ALA A 236 57.71 40.11 -59.96
CA ALA A 236 57.93 39.24 -61.12
C ALA A 236 57.32 39.82 -62.41
N GLN A 237 56.16 40.48 -62.30
CA GLN A 237 55.53 41.17 -63.42
C GLN A 237 56.40 42.32 -63.95
N THR A 238 57.06 43.05 -63.05
CA THR A 238 58.02 44.10 -63.42
C THR A 238 59.26 43.52 -64.10
N ASP A 239 59.82 42.43 -63.54
CA ASP A 239 61.01 41.78 -64.09
C ASP A 239 60.74 41.17 -65.47
N ILE A 240 59.57 40.56 -65.67
CA ILE A 240 59.16 40.01 -66.97
C ILE A 240 59.00 41.12 -68.01
N GLN A 241 58.40 42.26 -67.64
CA GLN A 241 58.31 43.42 -68.55
C GLN A 241 59.69 43.94 -68.97
N GLN A 242 60.62 44.05 -68.02
CA GLN A 242 62.00 44.46 -68.33
C GLN A 242 62.71 43.43 -69.23
N ALA A 243 62.54 42.14 -68.96
CA ALA A 243 63.11 41.07 -69.77
C ALA A 243 62.58 41.09 -71.21
N GLN A 244 61.26 41.27 -71.39
CA GLN A 244 60.64 41.39 -72.71
C GLN A 244 61.19 42.58 -73.49
N GLN A 245 61.39 43.73 -72.83
CA GLN A 245 61.97 44.92 -73.46
C GLN A 245 63.45 44.73 -73.84
N ALA A 246 64.22 44.05 -72.99
CA ALA A 246 65.61 43.69 -73.28
C ALA A 246 65.71 42.71 -74.46
N VAL A 247 64.82 41.70 -74.52
CA VAL A 247 64.71 40.76 -75.64
C VAL A 247 64.41 41.48 -76.94
N GLN A 248 63.44 42.39 -76.96
CA GLN A 248 63.10 43.17 -78.14
C GLN A 248 64.29 43.99 -78.65
N THR A 249 65.01 44.64 -77.73
CA THR A 249 66.22 45.40 -78.06
C THR A 249 67.34 44.51 -78.62
N ALA A 250 67.51 43.29 -78.07
CA ALA A 250 68.53 42.35 -78.54
C ALA A 250 68.20 41.82 -79.94
N ASP A 251 66.93 41.54 -80.22
CA ASP A 251 66.44 41.07 -81.52
C ASP A 251 66.72 42.13 -82.61
N GLU A 252 66.34 43.39 -82.38
CA GLU A 252 66.60 44.51 -83.29
C GLU A 252 68.10 44.71 -83.57
N LYS A 253 68.95 44.58 -82.54
CA LYS A 253 70.41 44.65 -82.69
C LYS A 253 70.98 43.48 -83.49
N ALA A 254 70.47 42.28 -83.27
CA ALA A 254 70.91 41.09 -83.99
C ALA A 254 70.52 41.18 -85.49
N GLU A 255 69.31 41.64 -85.81
CA GLU A 255 68.90 41.93 -87.19
C GLU A 255 69.80 42.98 -87.87
N THR A 256 70.13 44.05 -87.14
CA THR A 256 71.03 45.11 -87.64
C THR A 256 72.44 44.56 -87.91
N ALA A 257 72.97 43.74 -87.00
CA ALA A 257 74.27 43.10 -87.17
C ALA A 257 74.30 42.12 -88.36
N GLN A 258 73.22 41.36 -88.56
CA GLN A 258 73.04 40.47 -89.71
C GLN A 258 73.11 41.24 -91.03
N ALA A 259 72.38 42.36 -91.12
CA ALA A 259 72.37 43.22 -92.30
C ALA A 259 73.75 43.83 -92.57
N ALA A 260 74.45 44.29 -91.53
CA ALA A 260 75.80 44.82 -91.64
C ALA A 260 76.81 43.75 -92.10
N ALA A 261 76.73 42.53 -91.58
CA ALA A 261 77.59 41.42 -91.98
C ALA A 261 77.38 41.04 -93.46
N GLN A 262 76.13 40.99 -93.93
CA GLN A 262 75.81 40.74 -95.35
C GLN A 262 76.36 41.83 -96.28
N ALA A 263 76.26 43.10 -95.87
CA ALA A 263 76.82 44.23 -96.62
C ALA A 263 78.35 44.16 -96.68
N ALA A 264 79.00 43.80 -95.57
CA ALA A 264 80.45 43.59 -95.50
C ALA A 264 80.88 42.42 -96.41
N GLN A 265 80.14 41.31 -96.41
CA GLN A 265 80.40 40.15 -97.28
C GLN A 265 80.32 40.51 -98.76
N SER A 266 79.28 41.27 -99.14
CA SER A 266 79.11 41.77 -100.51
C SER A 266 80.26 42.69 -100.92
N THR A 267 80.71 43.55 -100.01
CA THR A 267 81.83 44.48 -100.26
C THR A 267 83.17 43.74 -100.38
N ALA A 268 83.43 42.76 -99.51
CA ALA A 268 84.64 41.95 -99.53
C ALA A 268 84.72 41.13 -100.84
N GLN A 269 83.61 40.52 -101.28
CA GLN A 269 83.54 39.80 -102.54
C GLN A 269 83.90 40.69 -103.75
N ILE A 270 83.38 41.93 -103.78
CA ILE A 270 83.75 42.91 -104.81
C ILE A 270 85.26 43.23 -104.75
N GLY A 271 85.82 43.34 -103.54
CA GLY A 271 87.25 43.53 -103.31
C GLY A 271 88.09 42.40 -103.89
N VAL A 272 87.73 41.14 -103.61
CA VAL A 272 88.40 39.95 -104.14
C VAL A 272 88.37 39.96 -105.67
N THR A 273 87.21 40.19 -106.29
CA THR A 273 87.11 40.23 -107.77
C THR A 273 87.97 41.33 -108.38
N LYS A 274 88.09 42.50 -107.73
CA LYS A 274 88.99 43.57 -108.18
C LYS A 274 90.46 43.20 -108.03
N ALA A 275 90.84 42.56 -106.93
CA ALA A 275 92.22 42.11 -106.69
C ALA A 275 92.64 41.03 -107.69
N GLU A 276 91.76 40.06 -107.97
CA GLU A 276 91.96 39.03 -109.01
C GLU A 276 92.17 39.66 -110.40
N ALA A 277 91.35 40.65 -110.77
CA ALA A 277 91.49 41.35 -112.05
C ALA A 277 92.79 42.18 -112.14
N ALA A 278 93.19 42.82 -111.04
CA ALA A 278 94.46 43.54 -110.96
C ALA A 278 95.66 42.59 -111.07
N GLN A 279 95.58 41.43 -110.43
CA GLN A 279 96.59 40.38 -110.50
C GLN A 279 96.72 39.80 -111.91
N GLU A 280 95.60 39.47 -112.57
CA GLU A 280 95.62 39.01 -113.95
C GLU A 280 96.25 40.05 -114.90
N SER A 281 96.02 41.34 -114.63
CA SER A 281 96.62 42.45 -115.38
C SER A 281 98.13 42.57 -115.11
N ALA A 282 98.57 42.39 -113.86
CA ALA A 282 99.97 42.41 -113.46
C ALA A 282 100.73 41.20 -114.04
N ASP A 283 100.16 39.99 -114.00
CA ASP A 283 100.72 38.77 -114.59
C ASP A 283 100.93 38.93 -116.10
N LYS A 284 99.96 39.53 -116.80
CA LYS A 284 100.06 39.86 -118.23
C LYS A 284 101.17 40.87 -118.51
N ALA A 285 101.28 41.92 -117.70
CA ALA A 285 102.34 42.93 -117.84
C ALA A 285 103.73 42.32 -117.57
N MET A 286 103.86 41.48 -116.55
CA MET A 286 105.09 40.78 -116.19
C MET A 286 105.50 39.78 -117.29
N THR A 287 104.55 39.00 -117.82
CA THR A 287 104.80 38.12 -118.98
C THR A 287 105.30 38.93 -120.17
N SER A 288 104.65 40.06 -120.46
CA SER A 288 105.06 40.95 -121.57
C SER A 288 106.46 41.53 -121.36
N ALA A 289 106.79 41.95 -120.13
CA ALA A 289 108.13 42.44 -119.77
C ALA A 289 109.20 41.34 -119.88
N GLN A 290 108.89 40.12 -119.42
CA GLN A 290 109.76 38.95 -119.53
C GLN A 290 110.03 38.55 -120.98
N THR A 291 108.98 38.52 -121.82
CA THR A 291 109.11 38.26 -123.26
C THR A 291 109.98 39.32 -123.93
N ALA A 292 109.75 40.60 -123.62
CA ALA A 292 110.57 41.69 -124.15
C ALA A 292 112.05 41.60 -123.71
N LEU A 293 112.33 41.10 -122.50
CA LEU A 293 113.69 40.83 -122.02
C LEU A 293 114.36 39.67 -122.76
N VAL A 294 113.64 38.55 -122.95
CA VAL A 294 114.14 37.39 -123.71
C VAL A 294 114.40 37.77 -125.17
N ASP A 295 113.56 38.60 -125.78
CA ASP A 295 113.78 39.16 -127.12
C ASP A 295 115.07 40.02 -127.17
N ILE A 296 115.41 40.75 -126.10
CA ILE A 296 116.67 41.52 -125.97
C ILE A 296 117.88 40.61 -125.74
N GLU A 297 117.78 39.58 -124.90
CA GLU A 297 118.84 38.58 -124.70
C GLU A 297 119.12 37.82 -126.01
N SER A 298 118.07 37.48 -126.78
CA SER A 298 118.19 36.91 -128.12
C SER A 298 118.84 37.87 -129.14
N LEU A 299 118.78 39.19 -128.92
CA LEU A 299 119.51 40.19 -129.70
C LEU A 299 120.98 40.33 -129.26
N GLU A 300 121.32 39.92 -128.03
CA GLU A 300 122.68 39.96 -127.47
C GLU A 300 123.61 38.90 -128.11
N GLU A 301 123.08 37.76 -128.56
CA GLU A 301 123.85 36.68 -129.21
C GLU A 301 124.35 36.98 -130.64
N ASN A 302 123.85 38.02 -131.33
CA ASN A 302 124.27 38.40 -132.69
C ASN A 302 125.16 39.67 -132.76
N LEU A 303 125.75 40.08 -131.63
CA LEU A 303 126.34 41.41 -131.43
C LEU A 303 127.84 41.56 -131.76
N THR A 304 128.39 40.81 -132.73
CA THR A 304 129.74 41.11 -133.28
C THR A 304 129.70 42.07 -134.48
N ALA A 305 128.50 42.46 -134.97
CA ALA A 305 128.35 43.23 -136.22
C ALA A 305 127.68 44.61 -136.13
N LEU A 306 127.26 45.11 -134.96
CA LEU A 306 126.44 46.34 -134.87
C LEU A 306 127.00 47.42 -133.93
N SER A 307 128.31 47.64 -133.97
CA SER A 307 129.03 48.71 -133.24
C SER A 307 128.82 50.12 -133.84
N LYS A 308 127.63 50.47 -134.36
CA LYS A 308 127.43 51.81 -134.95
C LYS A 308 126.05 52.47 -134.90
N THR A 309 125.27 52.22 -133.83
CA THR A 309 124.18 53.13 -133.41
C THR A 309 123.87 53.00 -131.92
N LEU A 310 124.85 53.33 -131.06
CA LEU A 310 124.64 53.44 -129.62
C LEU A 310 124.13 54.85 -129.27
N GLN A 311 122.82 54.96 -129.01
CA GLN A 311 122.25 55.90 -128.02
C GLN A 311 120.76 55.67 -127.72
N GLY A 312 120.03 54.88 -128.53
CA GLY A 312 118.62 54.52 -128.24
C GLY A 312 118.45 53.19 -127.47
N ASP A 313 119.33 52.22 -127.69
CA ASP A 313 119.06 50.83 -127.26
C ASP A 313 119.54 50.51 -125.83
N TYR A 314 120.53 51.23 -125.29
CA TYR A 314 120.91 51.10 -123.87
C TYR A 314 119.92 51.83 -122.95
N ALA A 315 119.27 52.90 -123.43
CA ALA A 315 118.19 53.59 -122.70
C ALA A 315 116.93 52.72 -122.59
N LYS A 316 116.59 51.96 -123.65
CA LYS A 316 115.46 51.01 -123.64
C LYS A 316 115.66 49.81 -122.71
N LYS A 317 116.88 49.26 -122.56
CA LYS A 317 117.15 48.19 -121.58
C LYS A 317 116.95 48.72 -120.15
N THR A 318 117.40 49.94 -119.86
CA THR A 318 117.19 50.59 -118.55
C THR A 318 115.72 50.91 -118.30
N GLU A 319 115.00 51.49 -119.26
CA GLU A 319 113.55 51.78 -119.15
C GLU A 319 112.70 50.50 -119.05
N LEU A 320 113.12 49.41 -119.70
CA LEU A 320 112.41 48.11 -119.63
C LEU A 320 112.68 47.36 -118.33
N GLU A 321 113.90 47.42 -117.78
CA GLU A 321 114.18 46.92 -116.43
C GLU A 321 113.47 47.75 -115.35
N GLU A 322 113.33 49.06 -115.52
CA GLU A 322 112.47 49.91 -114.68
C GLU A 322 110.99 49.54 -114.81
N ALA A 323 110.51 49.23 -116.03
CA ALA A 323 109.15 48.75 -116.27
C ALA A 323 108.91 47.36 -115.67
N LYS A 324 109.89 46.45 -115.73
CA LYS A 324 109.85 45.14 -115.06
C LYS A 324 109.81 45.30 -113.55
N THR A 325 110.68 46.12 -112.98
CA THR A 325 110.67 46.45 -111.54
C THR A 325 109.33 47.04 -111.12
N THR A 326 108.74 47.92 -111.93
CA THR A 326 107.41 48.49 -111.70
C THR A 326 106.30 47.43 -111.78
N ALA A 327 106.40 46.48 -112.72
CA ALA A 327 105.47 45.36 -112.84
C ALA A 327 105.58 44.38 -111.66
N GLU A 328 106.79 44.07 -111.20
CA GLU A 328 107.04 43.26 -110.00
C GLU A 328 106.47 43.95 -108.75
N GLN A 329 106.65 45.28 -108.62
CA GLN A 329 106.05 46.05 -107.54
C GLN A 329 104.51 46.06 -107.61
N ALA A 330 103.93 46.18 -108.81
CA ALA A 330 102.48 46.11 -109.01
C ALA A 330 101.93 44.71 -108.68
N GLN A 331 102.65 43.65 -109.03
CA GLN A 331 102.33 42.27 -108.65
C GLN A 331 102.33 42.10 -107.12
N TYR A 332 103.36 42.61 -106.45
CA TYR A 332 103.45 42.57 -104.99
C TYR A 332 102.25 43.26 -104.33
N THR A 333 101.92 44.49 -104.76
CA THR A 333 100.75 45.22 -104.25
C THR A 333 99.43 44.55 -104.59
N ALA A 334 99.32 43.89 -105.75
CA ALA A 334 98.12 43.11 -106.10
C ALA A 334 97.95 41.89 -105.18
N ASN A 335 99.03 41.17 -104.87
CA ASN A 335 99.03 40.06 -103.91
C ASN A 335 98.64 40.53 -102.51
N GLU A 336 99.21 41.64 -102.02
CA GLU A 336 98.84 42.22 -100.72
C GLU A 336 97.35 42.63 -100.68
N ALA A 337 96.84 43.22 -101.77
CA ALA A 337 95.43 43.58 -101.87
C ALA A 337 94.50 42.34 -101.87
N LYS A 338 94.93 41.24 -102.48
CA LYS A 338 94.21 39.97 -102.47
C LYS A 338 94.17 39.36 -101.07
N GLU A 339 95.31 39.25 -100.40
CA GLU A 339 95.38 38.75 -99.01
C GLU A 339 94.50 39.59 -98.08
N ALA A 340 94.52 40.92 -98.21
CA ALA A 340 93.65 41.81 -97.45
C ALA A 340 92.16 41.59 -97.74
N ALA A 341 91.79 41.33 -99.00
CA ALA A 341 90.40 41.06 -99.39
C ALA A 341 89.90 39.70 -98.87
N GLU A 342 90.73 38.66 -98.94
CA GLU A 342 90.43 37.33 -98.39
C GLU A 342 90.31 37.36 -96.87
N ALA A 343 91.17 38.13 -96.17
CA ALA A 343 91.06 38.37 -94.74
C ALA A 343 89.75 39.10 -94.39
N ALA A 344 89.37 40.12 -95.16
CA ALA A 344 88.10 40.84 -94.98
C ALA A 344 86.88 39.92 -95.20
N GLN A 345 86.95 39.01 -96.17
CA GLN A 345 85.88 38.04 -96.42
C GLN A 345 85.73 37.01 -95.29
N THR A 346 86.85 36.58 -94.71
CA THR A 346 86.88 35.71 -93.53
C THR A 346 86.22 36.41 -92.34
N ALA A 347 86.65 37.64 -92.02
CA ALA A 347 86.08 38.44 -90.94
C ALA A 347 84.57 38.72 -91.12
N ALA A 348 84.12 38.99 -92.36
CA ALA A 348 82.70 39.19 -92.65
C ALA A 348 81.88 37.91 -92.43
N SER A 349 82.45 36.74 -92.76
CA SER A 349 81.80 35.44 -92.57
C SER A 349 81.72 35.06 -91.09
N GLU A 350 82.75 35.37 -90.30
CA GLU A 350 82.72 35.23 -88.83
C GLU A 350 81.66 36.16 -88.21
N ALA A 351 81.61 37.42 -88.62
CA ALA A 351 80.58 38.36 -88.17
C ALA A 351 79.15 37.88 -88.49
N ALA A 352 78.92 37.28 -89.67
CA ALA A 352 77.62 36.71 -90.04
C ALA A 352 77.23 35.52 -89.15
N LYS A 353 78.21 34.68 -88.78
CA LYS A 353 78.02 33.56 -87.85
C LYS A 353 77.68 34.06 -86.44
N ASP A 354 78.38 35.08 -85.97
CA ASP A 354 78.11 35.71 -84.67
C ASP A 354 76.73 36.36 -84.63
N ALA A 355 76.31 37.05 -85.70
CA ALA A 355 74.97 37.63 -85.82
C ALA A 355 73.87 36.55 -85.79
N THR A 356 74.08 35.43 -86.50
CA THR A 356 73.14 34.29 -86.48
C THR A 356 73.06 33.67 -85.08
N THR A 357 74.19 33.59 -84.37
CA THR A 357 74.24 33.11 -82.99
C THR A 357 73.47 34.05 -82.05
N ALA A 358 73.63 35.37 -82.21
CA ALA A 358 72.91 36.37 -81.45
C ALA A 358 71.39 36.29 -81.67
N GLN A 359 70.92 36.08 -82.91
CA GLN A 359 69.49 35.85 -83.19
C GLN A 359 68.94 34.60 -82.49
N SER A 360 69.67 33.48 -82.54
CA SER A 360 69.24 32.25 -81.86
C SER A 360 69.12 32.43 -80.35
N LEU A 361 70.08 33.16 -79.74
CA LEU A 361 70.03 33.51 -78.32
C LEU A 361 68.86 34.45 -77.99
N ALA A 362 68.60 35.46 -78.81
CA ALA A 362 67.46 36.38 -78.64
C ALA A 362 66.12 35.63 -78.71
N GLN A 363 65.96 34.72 -79.66
CA GLN A 363 64.76 33.89 -79.80
C GLN A 363 64.58 32.93 -78.60
N THR A 364 65.67 32.38 -78.07
CA THR A 364 65.64 31.56 -76.85
C THR A 364 65.19 32.39 -75.64
N ALA A 365 65.75 33.60 -75.48
CA ALA A 365 65.37 34.52 -74.42
C ALA A 365 63.90 34.95 -74.52
N LYS A 366 63.38 35.17 -75.73
CA LYS A 366 61.96 35.44 -75.99
C LYS A 366 61.06 34.31 -75.51
N THR A 367 61.40 33.08 -75.89
CA THR A 367 60.66 31.88 -75.48
C THR A 367 60.62 31.74 -73.96
N ASN A 368 61.73 32.01 -73.28
CA ASN A 368 61.80 32.00 -71.81
C ASN A 368 60.95 33.10 -71.17
N ALA A 369 60.94 34.30 -71.73
CA ALA A 369 60.11 35.40 -71.25
C ALA A 369 58.59 35.10 -71.39
N ASP A 370 58.18 34.51 -72.52
CA ASP A 370 56.80 34.11 -72.76
C ASP A 370 56.37 32.96 -71.81
N ALA A 371 57.27 32.03 -71.54
CA ALA A 371 57.05 30.97 -70.55
C ALA A 371 56.89 31.55 -69.12
N ALA A 372 57.73 32.51 -68.75
CA ALA A 372 57.62 33.21 -67.46
C ALA A 372 56.29 33.97 -67.34
N GLN A 373 55.85 34.66 -68.40
CA GLN A 373 54.56 35.36 -68.44
C GLN A 373 53.37 34.39 -68.30
N SER A 374 53.46 33.21 -68.92
CA SER A 374 52.45 32.16 -68.79
C SER A 374 52.41 31.62 -67.35
N GLY A 375 53.57 31.41 -66.72
CA GLY A 375 53.69 31.02 -65.32
C GLY A 375 53.10 32.06 -64.36
N LEU A 376 53.36 33.36 -64.60
CA LEU A 376 52.79 34.45 -63.82
C LEU A 376 51.26 34.46 -63.90
N THR A 377 50.70 34.27 -65.09
CA THR A 377 49.24 34.22 -65.30
C THR A 377 48.61 33.06 -64.53
N ALA A 378 49.25 31.88 -64.54
CA ALA A 378 48.79 30.74 -63.76
C ALA A 378 48.86 30.99 -62.24
N LEU A 379 49.92 31.67 -61.77
CA LEU A 379 50.07 32.03 -60.36
C LEU A 379 49.02 33.06 -59.92
N GLN A 380 48.74 34.07 -60.74
CA GLN A 380 47.67 35.04 -60.50
C GLN A 380 46.30 34.36 -60.39
N ALA A 381 46.00 33.39 -61.25
CA ALA A 381 44.75 32.63 -61.17
C ALA A 381 44.65 31.83 -59.86
N ARG A 382 45.75 31.19 -59.42
CA ARG A 382 45.79 30.45 -58.15
C ARG A 382 45.62 31.36 -56.93
N VAL A 383 46.22 32.55 -56.95
CA VAL A 383 46.03 33.54 -55.88
C VAL A 383 44.56 33.97 -55.81
N LYS A 384 43.93 34.25 -56.95
CA LYS A 384 42.50 34.57 -56.97
C LYS A 384 41.63 33.45 -56.37
N THR A 385 41.89 32.20 -56.74
CA THR A 385 41.18 31.05 -56.15
C THR A 385 41.43 30.94 -54.64
N ALA A 386 42.64 31.24 -54.16
CA ALA A 386 42.93 31.27 -52.73
C ALA A 386 42.16 32.37 -52.00
N GLU A 387 42.02 33.57 -52.59
CA GLU A 387 41.20 34.66 -52.03
C GLU A 387 39.73 34.27 -51.91
N GLU A 388 39.16 33.68 -52.96
CA GLU A 388 37.77 33.20 -52.95
C GLU A 388 37.55 32.12 -51.88
N ALA A 389 38.51 31.21 -51.71
CA ALA A 389 38.47 30.19 -50.66
C ALA A 389 38.58 30.80 -49.25
N ILE A 390 39.45 31.79 -49.04
CA ILE A 390 39.59 32.49 -47.75
C ILE A 390 38.25 33.15 -47.35
N VAL A 391 37.59 33.82 -48.28
CA VAL A 391 36.28 34.47 -48.02
C VAL A 391 35.20 33.45 -47.66
N ALA A 392 35.19 32.30 -48.35
CA ALA A 392 34.27 31.21 -48.01
C ALA A 392 34.51 30.68 -46.59
N VAL A 393 35.77 30.44 -46.22
CA VAL A 393 36.13 29.99 -44.86
C VAL A 393 35.79 31.05 -43.81
N GLN A 394 36.00 32.34 -44.07
CA GLN A 394 35.57 33.41 -43.17
C GLN A 394 34.06 33.37 -42.90
N THR A 395 33.27 33.21 -43.96
CA THR A 395 31.80 33.12 -43.85
C THR A 395 31.38 31.91 -43.00
N ASP A 396 32.04 30.77 -43.19
CA ASP A 396 31.79 29.55 -42.41
C ASP A 396 32.17 29.73 -40.93
N VAL A 397 33.29 30.40 -40.65
CA VAL A 397 33.74 30.72 -39.29
C VAL A 397 32.74 31.63 -38.58
N GLU A 398 32.27 32.70 -39.23
CA GLU A 398 31.27 33.61 -38.66
C GLU A 398 29.93 32.91 -38.38
N THR A 399 29.53 31.99 -39.26
CA THR A 399 28.31 31.19 -39.11
C THR A 399 28.44 30.23 -37.92
N ALA A 400 29.56 29.51 -37.81
CA ALA A 400 29.84 28.61 -36.71
C ALA A 400 29.87 29.37 -35.37
N GLN A 401 30.49 30.55 -35.37
CA GLN A 401 30.58 31.45 -34.22
C GLN A 401 29.21 31.90 -33.71
N THR A 402 28.34 32.31 -34.62
CA THR A 402 26.96 32.72 -34.31
C THR A 402 26.14 31.56 -33.76
N THR A 403 26.31 30.37 -34.34
CA THR A 403 25.63 29.14 -33.91
C THR A 403 26.04 28.74 -32.50
N ALA A 404 27.35 28.74 -32.20
CA ALA A 404 27.89 28.43 -30.88
C ALA A 404 27.37 29.40 -29.79
N ASN A 405 27.36 30.70 -30.08
CA ASN A 405 26.85 31.73 -29.18
C ASN A 405 25.35 31.58 -28.90
N THR A 406 24.58 31.23 -29.93
CA THR A 406 23.14 30.97 -29.81
C THR A 406 22.89 29.74 -28.93
N ALA A 407 23.62 28.65 -29.16
CA ALA A 407 23.51 27.43 -28.35
C ALA A 407 23.79 27.70 -26.86
N LYS A 408 24.83 28.49 -26.56
CA LYS A 408 25.19 28.90 -25.19
C LYS A 408 24.09 29.73 -24.52
N THR A 409 23.49 30.66 -25.25
CA THR A 409 22.39 31.50 -24.75
C THR A 409 21.13 30.68 -24.48
N ASN A 410 20.79 29.76 -25.38
CA ASN A 410 19.66 28.85 -25.21
C ASN A 410 19.85 27.92 -24.00
N ALA A 411 21.05 27.37 -23.82
CA ALA A 411 21.39 26.55 -22.66
C ALA A 411 21.24 27.33 -21.34
N ALA A 412 21.72 28.58 -21.29
CA ALA A 412 21.57 29.44 -20.12
C ALA A 412 20.09 29.75 -19.81
N THR A 413 19.29 30.02 -20.85
CA THR A 413 17.84 30.29 -20.72
C THR A 413 17.08 29.05 -20.21
N ALA A 414 17.40 27.88 -20.75
CA ALA A 414 16.83 26.61 -20.32
C ALA A 414 17.17 26.32 -18.84
N GLN A 415 18.40 26.61 -18.42
CA GLN A 415 18.80 26.48 -17.01
C GLN A 415 18.01 27.41 -16.09
N SER A 416 17.83 28.68 -16.47
CA SER A 416 17.07 29.66 -15.68
C SER A 416 15.59 29.25 -15.54
N THR A 417 14.98 28.81 -16.64
CA THR A 417 13.59 28.33 -16.65
C THR A 417 13.41 27.14 -15.72
N ALA A 418 14.33 26.17 -15.77
CA ALA A 418 14.28 25.01 -14.89
C ALA A 418 14.51 25.36 -13.42
N ASN A 419 15.42 26.28 -13.10
CA ASN A 419 15.61 26.76 -11.73
C ASN A 419 14.30 27.37 -11.19
N THR A 420 13.60 28.14 -12.02
CA THR A 420 12.29 28.72 -11.66
C THR A 420 11.24 27.62 -11.41
N ALA A 421 11.16 26.63 -12.30
CA ALA A 421 10.26 25.49 -12.13
C ALA A 421 10.56 24.71 -10.84
N LYS A 422 11.84 24.51 -10.51
CA LYS A 422 12.28 23.86 -9.27
C LYS A 422 11.83 24.64 -8.03
N THR A 423 11.99 25.96 -8.03
CA THR A 423 11.48 26.82 -6.94
C THR A 423 9.97 26.72 -6.79
N ASN A 424 9.22 26.81 -7.89
CA ASN A 424 7.77 26.69 -7.86
C ASN A 424 7.30 25.32 -7.34
N ALA A 425 7.98 24.24 -7.74
CA ALA A 425 7.69 22.90 -7.26
C ALA A 425 7.95 22.77 -5.75
N ALA A 426 9.05 23.33 -5.24
CA ALA A 426 9.35 23.35 -3.81
C ALA A 426 8.27 24.13 -3.03
N THR A 427 7.82 25.28 -3.54
CA THR A 427 6.72 26.04 -2.92
C THR A 427 5.42 25.25 -2.91
N ALA A 428 5.07 24.57 -4.01
CA ALA A 428 3.89 23.72 -4.08
C ALA A 428 3.96 22.54 -3.10
N GLN A 429 5.15 21.94 -2.92
CA GLN A 429 5.38 20.89 -1.94
C GLN A 429 5.12 21.38 -0.51
N THR A 430 5.69 22.52 -0.12
CA THR A 430 5.45 23.10 1.23
C THR A 430 3.97 23.40 1.46
N ALA A 431 3.24 23.88 0.45
CA ALA A 431 1.81 24.10 0.56
C ALA A 431 1.02 22.80 0.75
N ALA A 432 1.42 21.72 0.07
CA ALA A 432 0.80 20.40 0.22
C ALA A 432 1.08 19.79 1.61
N GLU A 433 2.29 19.93 2.14
CA GLU A 433 2.66 19.50 3.49
C GLU A 433 1.82 20.22 4.55
N ALA A 434 1.66 21.55 4.43
CA ALA A 434 0.82 22.32 5.34
C ALA A 434 -0.67 21.92 5.28
N ALA A 435 -1.17 21.58 4.08
CA ALA A 435 -2.53 21.07 3.92
C ALA A 435 -2.72 19.69 4.57
N GLN A 436 -1.69 18.83 4.49
CA GLN A 436 -1.69 17.52 5.15
C GLN A 436 -1.71 17.66 6.67
N ASP A 437 -0.89 18.54 7.24
CA ASP A 437 -0.88 18.81 8.68
C ASP A 437 -2.28 19.25 9.16
N THR A 438 -2.90 20.16 8.42
CA THR A 438 -4.27 20.63 8.71
C THR A 438 -5.29 19.49 8.68
N ALA A 439 -5.15 18.55 7.73
CA ALA A 439 -6.03 17.39 7.62
C ALA A 439 -5.83 16.41 8.79
N ASP A 440 -4.60 16.18 9.22
CA ASP A 440 -4.28 15.31 10.35
C ASP A 440 -4.77 15.90 11.69
N GLU A 441 -4.67 17.23 11.86
CA GLU A 441 -5.28 17.94 12.99
C GLU A 441 -6.81 17.77 13.01
N ALA A 442 -7.47 17.91 11.86
CA ALA A 442 -8.92 17.71 11.74
C ALA A 442 -9.31 16.25 12.08
N LYS A 443 -8.53 15.26 11.65
CA LYS A 443 -8.72 13.84 12.00
C LYS A 443 -8.61 13.61 13.51
N ALA A 444 -7.60 14.19 14.16
CA ALA A 444 -7.41 14.08 15.61
C ALA A 444 -8.60 14.72 16.36
N ALA A 445 -9.05 15.88 15.93
CA ALA A 445 -10.22 16.55 16.49
C ALA A 445 -11.50 15.69 16.36
N ALA A 446 -11.72 15.06 15.21
CA ALA A 446 -12.84 14.16 14.99
C ALA A 446 -12.79 12.92 15.91
N GLN A 447 -11.62 12.31 16.09
CA GLN A 447 -11.43 11.17 17.01
C GLN A 447 -11.67 11.56 18.48
N ALA A 448 -11.25 12.76 18.89
CA ALA A 448 -11.53 13.28 20.22
C ALA A 448 -13.03 13.51 20.44
N ALA A 449 -13.71 14.07 19.44
CA ALA A 449 -15.16 14.26 19.47
C ALA A 449 -15.91 12.91 19.57
N GLN A 450 -15.48 11.89 18.82
CA GLN A 450 -16.04 10.54 18.90
C GLN A 450 -15.86 9.92 20.30
N THR A 451 -14.68 10.06 20.90
CA THR A 451 -14.41 9.56 22.25
C THR A 451 -15.36 10.21 23.26
N THR A 452 -15.53 11.52 23.17
CA THR A 452 -16.45 12.28 24.02
C THR A 452 -17.89 11.81 23.86
N ALA A 453 -18.34 11.57 22.62
CA ALA A 453 -19.68 11.05 22.33
C ALA A 453 -19.89 9.64 22.93
N ASN A 454 -18.90 8.76 22.85
CA ASN A 454 -18.96 7.41 23.45
C ASN A 454 -19.08 7.49 24.97
N THR A 455 -18.31 8.37 25.62
CA THR A 455 -18.43 8.61 27.06
C THR A 455 -19.82 9.11 27.43
N ALA A 456 -20.37 10.07 26.68
CA ALA A 456 -21.72 10.57 26.90
C ALA A 456 -22.78 9.46 26.77
N LYS A 457 -22.64 8.57 25.78
CA LYS A 457 -23.51 7.40 25.59
C LYS A 457 -23.46 6.46 26.81
N THR A 458 -22.27 6.14 27.31
CA THR A 458 -22.09 5.29 28.50
C THR A 458 -22.70 5.92 29.75
N ASN A 459 -22.51 7.23 29.92
CA ASN A 459 -23.09 7.97 31.05
C ASN A 459 -24.63 7.96 30.97
N ALA A 460 -25.20 8.15 29.78
CA ALA A 460 -26.65 8.09 29.58
C ALA A 460 -27.22 6.69 29.89
N ALA A 461 -26.55 5.62 29.45
CA ALA A 461 -26.94 4.25 29.77
C ALA A 461 -26.91 3.98 31.28
N THR A 462 -25.86 4.45 31.96
CA THR A 462 -25.75 4.37 33.42
C THR A 462 -26.89 5.11 34.12
N ALA A 463 -27.17 6.35 33.71
CA ALA A 463 -28.26 7.15 34.26
C ALA A 463 -29.63 6.48 34.08
N GLN A 464 -29.87 5.86 32.92
CA GLN A 464 -31.09 5.10 32.66
C GLN A 464 -31.22 3.88 33.58
N SER A 465 -30.14 3.14 33.82
CA SER A 465 -30.12 2.02 34.77
C SER A 465 -30.44 2.46 36.20
N THR A 466 -29.88 3.59 36.64
CA THR A 466 -30.21 4.20 37.93
C THR A 466 -31.69 4.58 38.00
N ALA A 467 -32.24 5.20 36.95
CA ALA A 467 -33.65 5.57 36.89
C ALA A 467 -34.58 4.34 36.95
N ASN A 468 -34.24 3.26 36.25
CA ASN A 468 -34.98 2.00 36.30
C ASN A 468 -34.96 1.39 37.70
N THR A 469 -33.80 1.41 38.36
CA THR A 469 -33.67 0.95 39.75
C THR A 469 -34.54 1.78 40.70
N ALA A 470 -34.54 3.11 40.56
CA ALA A 470 -35.41 3.98 41.34
C ALA A 470 -36.90 3.69 41.09
N LYS A 471 -37.30 3.42 39.84
CA LYS A 471 -38.67 3.03 39.48
C LYS A 471 -39.09 1.71 40.14
N THR A 472 -38.21 0.71 40.14
CA THR A 472 -38.44 -0.57 40.83
C THR A 472 -38.60 -0.36 42.33
N ASN A 473 -37.71 0.41 42.95
CA ASN A 473 -37.77 0.71 44.38
C ASN A 473 -39.07 1.44 44.76
N ALA A 474 -39.50 2.42 43.94
CA ALA A 474 -40.78 3.11 44.14
C ALA A 474 -41.98 2.16 44.03
N SER A 475 -41.96 1.24 43.06
CA SER A 475 -43.01 0.22 42.90
C SER A 475 -43.07 -0.72 44.10
N ASN A 476 -41.91 -1.15 44.61
CA ASN A 476 -41.83 -1.98 45.82
C ASN A 476 -42.34 -1.23 47.05
N ALA A 477 -41.98 0.05 47.22
CA ALA A 477 -42.47 0.89 48.31
C ALA A 477 -44.00 1.05 48.26
N GLN A 478 -44.57 1.23 47.06
CA GLN A 478 -46.02 1.29 46.87
C GLN A 478 -46.71 -0.02 47.27
N THR A 479 -46.15 -1.17 46.88
CA THR A 479 -46.68 -2.48 47.30
C THR A 479 -46.68 -2.62 48.81
N THR A 480 -45.57 -2.27 49.47
CA THR A 480 -45.48 -2.28 50.94
C THR A 480 -46.52 -1.36 51.58
N ALA A 481 -46.72 -0.15 51.04
CA ALA A 481 -47.73 0.77 51.53
C ALA A 481 -49.15 0.20 51.38
N ASN A 482 -49.46 -0.43 50.25
CA ASN A 482 -50.76 -1.08 50.02
C ASN A 482 -51.01 -2.21 51.02
N THR A 483 -50.00 -3.04 51.28
CA THR A 483 -50.09 -4.10 52.29
C THR A 483 -50.35 -3.53 53.69
N ALA A 484 -49.70 -2.43 54.05
CA ALA A 484 -49.92 -1.77 55.34
C ALA A 484 -51.34 -1.19 55.45
N VAL A 485 -51.86 -0.59 54.37
CA VAL A 485 -53.25 -0.10 54.32
C VAL A 485 -54.24 -1.25 54.51
N GLN A 486 -54.02 -2.39 53.85
CA GLN A 486 -54.88 -3.57 54.02
C GLN A 486 -54.85 -4.08 55.46
N ALA A 487 -53.67 -4.24 56.04
CA ALA A 487 -53.53 -4.69 57.43
C ALA A 487 -54.24 -3.74 58.42
N ALA A 488 -54.23 -2.43 58.16
CA ALA A 488 -54.96 -1.45 58.97
C ALA A 488 -56.49 -1.58 58.81
N ALA A 489 -56.97 -1.89 57.60
CA ALA A 489 -58.39 -2.15 57.37
C ALA A 489 -58.85 -3.42 58.10
N ASP A 490 -58.07 -4.50 58.01
CA ASP A 490 -58.35 -5.76 58.71
C ASP A 490 -58.41 -5.54 60.24
N ALA A 491 -57.48 -4.76 60.79
CA ALA A 491 -57.48 -4.41 62.22
C ALA A 491 -58.70 -3.56 62.63
N GLN A 492 -59.24 -2.72 61.75
CA GLN A 492 -60.45 -1.95 62.02
C GLN A 492 -61.69 -2.86 62.07
N GLU A 493 -61.77 -3.87 61.20
CA GLU A 493 -62.84 -4.87 61.22
C GLU A 493 -62.86 -5.62 62.56
N ASP A 494 -61.69 -6.05 63.06
CA ASP A 494 -61.55 -6.68 64.38
C ASP A 494 -62.06 -5.77 65.52
N ILE A 495 -61.76 -4.47 65.47
CA ILE A 495 -62.24 -3.48 66.45
C ILE A 495 -63.77 -3.37 66.42
N ASP A 496 -64.36 -3.31 65.22
CA ASP A 496 -65.81 -3.19 65.06
C ASP A 496 -66.53 -4.43 65.60
N VAL A 497 -65.98 -5.63 65.38
CA VAL A 497 -66.46 -6.89 66.00
C VAL A 497 -66.44 -6.78 67.53
N LEU A 498 -65.34 -6.30 68.12
CA LEU A 498 -65.24 -6.12 69.58
C LEU A 498 -66.27 -5.12 70.12
N LEU A 499 -66.49 -4.00 69.44
CA LEU A 499 -67.48 -2.99 69.82
C LEU A 499 -68.92 -3.53 69.74
N SER A 500 -69.20 -4.48 68.84
CA SER A 500 -70.54 -5.11 68.76
C SER A 500 -70.88 -5.96 70.00
N ILE A 501 -69.85 -6.48 70.68
CA ILE A 501 -69.98 -7.36 71.85
C ILE A 501 -70.07 -6.55 73.16
N ILE A 502 -69.49 -5.35 73.16
CA ILE A 502 -69.37 -4.49 74.33
C ILE A 502 -70.37 -3.32 74.25
N LYS A 503 -71.28 -3.19 75.22
CA LYS A 503 -72.07 -1.95 75.39
C LYS A 503 -71.70 -1.23 76.68
N LYS A 504 -71.62 0.09 76.63
CA LYS A 504 -71.60 0.93 77.84
C LYS A 504 -73.04 1.19 78.27
N ASN A 505 -73.35 0.92 79.53
CA ASN A 505 -74.64 1.30 80.11
C ASN A 505 -74.68 2.82 80.41
N ALA A 506 -75.84 3.33 80.81
CA ALA A 506 -76.06 4.76 81.09
C ALA A 506 -75.21 5.33 82.24
N SER A 507 -74.56 4.47 83.05
CA SER A 507 -73.63 4.86 84.13
C SER A 507 -72.15 4.77 83.73
N GLY A 508 -71.85 4.45 82.46
CA GLY A 508 -70.49 4.40 81.92
C GLY A 508 -69.73 3.10 82.18
N GLN A 509 -70.38 2.06 82.70
CA GLN A 509 -69.79 0.74 82.93
C GLN A 509 -69.93 -0.17 81.69
N VAL A 510 -68.91 -1.01 81.48
CA VAL A 510 -68.82 -1.98 80.38
C VAL A 510 -69.68 -3.21 80.70
N GLU A 511 -70.67 -3.53 79.86
CA GLU A 511 -71.54 -4.71 79.99
C GLU A 511 -71.49 -5.59 78.72
N PHE A 512 -71.44 -6.91 78.93
CA PHE A 512 -71.54 -7.93 77.87
C PHE A 512 -73.02 -8.34 77.69
N ASN A 513 -73.53 -8.30 76.47
CA ASN A 513 -74.98 -8.38 76.17
C ASN A 513 -75.59 -9.81 76.27
N TRP A 514 -75.69 -10.41 77.47
CA TRP A 514 -76.22 -11.77 77.68
C TRP A 514 -77.47 -11.78 78.59
N THR A 515 -78.64 -12.18 78.06
CA THR A 515 -79.90 -12.32 78.82
C THR A 515 -80.01 -13.68 79.52
N SER A 516 -80.10 -13.73 80.86
CA SER A 516 -80.27 -14.97 81.64
C SER A 516 -81.45 -14.91 82.62
N ALA A 517 -82.24 -15.99 82.70
CA ALA A 517 -83.36 -16.14 83.62
C ALA A 517 -82.97 -16.96 84.87
N ARG A 518 -82.98 -16.29 86.03
CA ARG A 518 -83.20 -16.83 87.40
C ARG A 518 -82.11 -17.62 88.13
N LEU A 519 -80.82 -17.31 87.93
CA LEU A 519 -79.76 -17.59 88.93
C LEU A 519 -78.66 -16.51 88.88
N GLY A 520 -78.95 -15.31 89.40
CA GLY A 520 -77.96 -14.34 89.91
C GLY A 520 -76.64 -14.14 89.14
N GLY A 521 -76.64 -14.13 87.80
CA GLY A 521 -75.50 -13.72 86.99
C GLY A 521 -74.24 -14.60 87.04
N ARG A 522 -74.32 -15.87 87.47
CA ARG A 522 -73.18 -16.81 87.41
C ARG A 522 -73.24 -17.67 86.16
N VAL A 523 -72.09 -17.89 85.51
CA VAL A 523 -71.98 -18.75 84.33
C VAL A 523 -72.20 -20.20 84.74
N CYS A 524 -73.32 -20.78 84.33
CA CYS A 524 -73.62 -22.19 84.52
C CYS A 524 -73.42 -22.93 83.19
N LYS A 525 -72.55 -23.93 83.16
CA LYS A 525 -72.44 -24.85 82.03
C LYS A 525 -73.15 -26.16 82.36
N LEU A 526 -74.03 -26.62 81.48
CA LEU A 526 -74.57 -27.97 81.56
C LEU A 526 -73.40 -28.95 81.40
N LEU A 527 -73.08 -29.71 82.45
CA LEU A 527 -71.99 -30.69 82.42
C LEU A 527 -72.52 -32.09 82.16
N TRP A 528 -73.75 -32.38 82.58
CA TRP A 528 -74.39 -33.67 82.38
C TRP A 528 -75.91 -33.57 82.49
N SER A 529 -76.61 -34.40 81.72
CA SER A 529 -78.05 -34.62 81.86
C SER A 529 -78.41 -36.07 81.52
N GLY A 530 -79.39 -36.65 82.22
CA GLY A 530 -79.89 -38.03 82.03
C GLY A 530 -80.60 -38.51 83.29
N ASN A 531 -81.30 -39.65 83.28
CA ASN A 531 -81.96 -40.16 84.49
C ASN A 531 -81.05 -41.15 85.22
N PHE A 532 -80.43 -40.71 86.32
CA PHE A 532 -79.50 -41.53 87.10
C PHE A 532 -80.08 -41.93 88.45
N SER A 533 -80.36 -43.23 88.62
CA SER A 533 -80.86 -43.82 89.87
C SER A 533 -79.81 -44.71 90.59
N SER A 534 -78.76 -45.16 89.90
CA SER A 534 -77.61 -45.89 90.47
C SER A 534 -76.43 -45.96 89.48
N GLY A 535 -75.22 -46.29 89.93
CA GLY A 535 -74.02 -46.44 89.07
C GLY A 535 -73.03 -45.29 89.22
N SER A 536 -72.35 -44.85 88.14
CA SER A 536 -71.45 -43.68 88.17
C SER A 536 -71.81 -42.64 87.09
N ILE A 537 -71.64 -41.34 87.40
CA ILE A 537 -71.78 -40.23 86.44
C ILE A 537 -70.40 -39.64 86.15
N THR A 538 -70.05 -39.44 84.89
CA THR A 538 -68.81 -38.76 84.48
C THR A 538 -69.11 -37.39 83.88
N ILE A 539 -68.44 -36.36 84.38
CA ILE A 539 -68.57 -34.97 83.94
C ILE A 539 -67.19 -34.35 83.64
N PRO A 540 -67.09 -33.28 82.83
CA PRO A 540 -65.84 -32.54 82.67
C PRO A 540 -65.38 -31.88 83.99
N ASP A 541 -64.13 -32.15 84.42
CA ASP A 541 -63.44 -31.51 85.56
C ASP A 541 -62.59 -30.34 85.04
N LEU A 542 -63.19 -29.15 84.97
CA LEU A 542 -62.46 -27.93 84.64
C LEU A 542 -62.14 -27.15 85.93
N PRO A 543 -60.90 -26.66 86.12
CA PRO A 543 -60.44 -26.12 87.40
C PRO A 543 -61.24 -24.91 87.91
N TYR A 544 -61.94 -24.21 87.03
CA TYR A 544 -62.74 -23.04 87.36
C TYR A 544 -64.16 -23.36 87.82
N TYR A 545 -64.63 -24.61 87.76
CA TYR A 545 -65.90 -24.99 88.38
C TYR A 545 -65.69 -25.30 89.87
N ASN A 546 -66.05 -24.32 90.71
CA ASN A 546 -65.95 -24.43 92.17
C ASN A 546 -67.20 -25.06 92.80
N ILE A 547 -68.32 -25.06 92.08
CA ILE A 547 -69.61 -25.56 92.55
C ILE A 547 -70.25 -26.44 91.46
N LEU A 548 -70.79 -27.59 91.86
CA LEU A 548 -71.71 -28.38 91.04
C LEU A 548 -73.13 -28.26 91.60
N LEU A 549 -74.07 -27.91 90.73
CA LEU A 549 -75.50 -27.92 91.05
C LEU A 549 -76.11 -29.20 90.50
N VAL A 550 -76.60 -30.06 91.39
CA VAL A 550 -77.21 -31.35 91.07
C VAL A 550 -78.72 -31.24 91.25
N LYS A 551 -79.48 -31.48 90.18
CA LYS A 551 -80.94 -31.34 90.15
C LYS A 551 -81.63 -32.66 89.81
N SER A 552 -82.83 -32.84 90.35
CA SER A 552 -83.79 -33.89 89.98
C SER A 552 -85.02 -33.23 89.34
N TYR A 553 -85.51 -33.77 88.23
CA TYR A 553 -86.69 -33.33 87.49
C TYR A 553 -87.94 -33.95 88.13
N GLY A 554 -88.94 -33.12 88.43
CA GLY A 554 -90.15 -33.54 89.16
C GLY A 554 -90.14 -33.18 90.65
N PHE A 555 -89.02 -32.67 91.17
CA PHE A 555 -88.89 -32.20 92.55
C PHE A 555 -88.20 -30.82 92.57
N ALA A 556 -88.64 -29.90 93.43
CA ALA A 556 -88.05 -28.55 93.53
C ALA A 556 -86.67 -28.50 94.21
N ALA A 557 -86.04 -29.66 94.46
CA ALA A 557 -84.84 -29.77 95.27
C ALA A 557 -83.56 -29.71 94.42
N THR A 558 -82.59 -28.90 94.85
CA THR A 558 -81.24 -28.82 94.26
C THR A 558 -80.21 -29.12 95.34
N ALA A 559 -79.30 -30.06 95.08
CA ALA A 559 -78.13 -30.28 95.91
C ALA A 559 -76.94 -29.47 95.38
N ILE A 560 -76.19 -28.89 96.30
CA ILE A 560 -74.97 -28.13 95.99
C ILE A 560 -73.78 -28.95 96.47
N LEU A 561 -72.86 -29.23 95.55
CA LEU A 561 -71.57 -29.83 95.86
C LEU A 561 -70.50 -28.76 95.68
N CYS A 562 -69.77 -28.45 96.73
CA CYS A 562 -68.67 -27.49 96.67
C CYS A 562 -67.35 -28.24 96.56
N ARG A 563 -66.43 -27.70 95.76
CA ARG A 563 -65.04 -28.18 95.73
C ARG A 563 -64.37 -27.76 97.04
N ASP A 564 -64.01 -28.71 97.89
CA ASP A 564 -63.32 -28.41 99.15
C ASP A 564 -61.86 -28.08 98.87
N ALA A 565 -61.37 -26.98 99.43
CA ALA A 565 -59.99 -26.55 99.34
C ALA A 565 -59.41 -26.50 100.75
N GLN A 566 -58.91 -27.64 101.27
CA GLN A 566 -57.52 -27.79 101.76
C GLN A 566 -57.21 -29.03 102.64
N THR A 567 -55.94 -29.46 102.52
CA THR A 567 -55.10 -30.24 103.46
C THR A 567 -55.45 -31.71 103.77
N SER A 568 -55.16 -32.61 102.82
CA SER A 568 -54.46 -33.91 103.08
C SER A 568 -54.50 -34.80 101.84
N GLY A 569 -53.49 -34.73 100.97
CA GLY A 569 -53.02 -35.83 100.10
C GLY A 569 -53.98 -36.59 99.15
N LEU A 570 -55.27 -36.24 99.11
CA LEU A 570 -56.32 -36.90 98.32
C LEU A 570 -57.00 -35.83 97.46
N GLY A 571 -56.59 -35.71 96.20
CA GLY A 571 -57.00 -34.64 95.28
C GLY A 571 -58.52 -34.54 95.04
N ASN A 572 -58.99 -33.31 94.76
CA ASN A 572 -60.32 -32.91 94.27
C ASN A 572 -61.53 -33.66 94.87
N ILE A 573 -61.76 -33.53 96.18
CA ILE A 573 -63.00 -34.02 96.80
C ILE A 573 -64.06 -32.91 96.74
N PHE A 574 -65.16 -33.15 96.03
CA PHE A 574 -66.39 -32.36 96.20
C PHE A 574 -67.11 -32.84 97.45
N ARG A 575 -67.26 -31.94 98.43
CA ARG A 575 -67.98 -32.21 99.70
C ARG A 575 -69.18 -31.28 99.78
N GLY A 576 -70.32 -31.81 100.16
CA GLY A 576 -71.55 -31.04 100.27
C GLY A 576 -72.78 -31.96 100.30
N GLY A 577 -73.77 -31.56 101.08
CA GLY A 577 -75.05 -32.23 101.20
C GLY A 577 -76.04 -31.40 102.01
N VAL A 578 -77.25 -31.31 101.47
CA VAL A 578 -78.46 -30.65 102.00
C VAL A 578 -78.42 -29.11 101.97
N LEU A 579 -79.23 -28.53 101.08
CA LEU A 579 -79.82 -27.21 101.28
C LEU A 579 -81.24 -27.48 101.79
N ASN A 580 -81.41 -27.49 103.12
CA ASN A 580 -82.73 -27.55 103.75
C ASN A 580 -83.17 -26.12 104.04
N PRO A 581 -84.06 -25.52 103.24
CA PRO A 581 -84.72 -24.30 103.66
C PRO A 581 -85.78 -24.70 104.68
N TYR A 582 -85.41 -24.73 105.97
CA TYR A 582 -86.37 -24.63 107.07
C TYR A 582 -87.12 -23.29 106.92
N ASN A 583 -88.14 -23.24 106.07
CA ASN A 583 -89.15 -22.21 106.09
C ASN A 583 -90.50 -22.79 105.67
N HIS A 584 -91.41 -22.84 106.64
CA HIS A 584 -92.69 -23.53 106.62
C HIS A 584 -93.62 -22.97 105.53
N SER A 585 -93.70 -23.67 104.40
CA SER A 585 -94.86 -23.62 103.51
C SER A 585 -95.10 -25.02 102.94
N SER A 586 -96.31 -25.52 103.13
CA SER A 586 -96.75 -26.88 102.84
C SER A 586 -96.40 -27.32 101.41
N GLY A 587 -95.66 -28.42 101.24
CA GLY A 587 -95.34 -29.01 99.94
C GLY A 587 -93.86 -28.96 99.49
N SER A 588 -92.92 -28.59 100.35
CA SER A 588 -91.50 -28.45 99.97
C SER A 588 -90.68 -29.70 100.32
N ARG A 589 -90.39 -30.53 99.31
CA ARG A 589 -89.54 -31.73 99.43
C ARG A 589 -88.05 -31.34 99.41
N ALA A 590 -87.23 -31.90 100.30
CA ALA A 590 -85.80 -31.62 100.39
C ALA A 590 -84.96 -32.80 99.89
N MET A 591 -83.90 -32.54 99.12
CA MET A 591 -82.98 -33.58 98.63
C MET A 591 -81.68 -33.56 99.44
N GLU A 592 -81.37 -34.69 100.07
CA GLU A 592 -80.09 -34.95 100.70
C GLU A 592 -79.26 -35.89 99.83
N ILE A 593 -78.16 -35.35 99.32
CA ILE A 593 -77.11 -36.13 98.69
C ILE A 593 -75.85 -35.87 99.51
N PHE A 594 -75.26 -36.92 100.09
CA PHE A 594 -74.07 -36.79 100.91
C PHE A 594 -73.04 -37.87 100.59
N GLY A 595 -71.77 -37.43 100.53
CA GLY A 595 -70.58 -38.29 100.49
C GLY A 595 -70.45 -39.14 99.22
N PHE A 596 -70.34 -38.51 98.03
CA PHE A 596 -69.93 -39.23 96.84
C PHE A 596 -68.47 -39.69 96.95
N SER A 597 -68.21 -40.97 96.64
CA SER A 597 -66.87 -41.40 96.26
C SER A 597 -66.56 -40.89 94.84
N LEU A 598 -65.42 -40.21 94.69
CA LEU A 598 -65.01 -39.53 93.47
C LEU A 598 -63.74 -40.16 92.91
N THR A 599 -63.60 -40.16 91.59
CA THR A 599 -62.33 -40.47 90.91
C THR A 599 -62.11 -39.44 89.81
N SER A 600 -60.99 -38.72 89.87
CA SER A 600 -60.57 -37.80 88.81
C SER A 600 -59.58 -38.50 87.88
N SER A 601 -59.77 -38.32 86.57
CA SER A 601 -58.85 -38.79 85.52
C SER A 601 -58.76 -37.71 84.45
N GLY A 602 -57.61 -37.02 84.37
CA GLY A 602 -57.40 -35.91 83.45
C GLY A 602 -58.43 -34.78 83.64
N THR A 603 -59.16 -34.46 82.57
CA THR A 603 -60.21 -33.42 82.53
C THR A 603 -61.60 -33.98 82.84
N THR A 604 -61.71 -35.15 83.46
CA THR A 604 -62.99 -35.79 83.81
C THR A 604 -63.07 -36.17 85.29
N LEU A 605 -64.22 -35.86 85.90
CA LEU A 605 -64.61 -36.22 87.25
C LEU A 605 -65.69 -37.30 87.19
N THR A 606 -65.46 -38.45 87.84
CA THR A 606 -66.45 -39.53 87.96
C THR A 606 -67.02 -39.57 89.38
N LEU A 607 -68.34 -39.38 89.52
CA LEU A 607 -69.11 -39.53 90.75
C LEU A 607 -69.61 -40.99 90.82
N ARG A 608 -69.12 -41.81 91.77
CA ARG A 608 -69.36 -43.27 91.75
C ARG A 608 -70.42 -43.79 92.71
N LYS A 609 -70.51 -43.30 93.94
CA LYS A 609 -71.54 -43.74 94.90
C LYS A 609 -71.70 -42.72 96.01
N ALA A 610 -72.91 -42.19 96.20
CA ALA A 610 -73.23 -41.37 97.36
C ALA A 610 -73.38 -42.27 98.61
N HIS A 611 -72.78 -41.86 99.72
CA HIS A 611 -72.99 -42.46 101.04
C HIS A 611 -74.46 -42.38 101.48
N LYS A 612 -75.12 -41.26 101.17
CA LYS A 612 -76.55 -41.04 101.41
C LYS A 612 -77.17 -40.35 100.20
N PHE A 613 -78.29 -40.88 99.72
CA PHE A 613 -79.09 -40.29 98.66
C PHE A 613 -80.55 -40.54 99.02
N ALA A 614 -81.24 -39.48 99.44
CA ALA A 614 -82.62 -39.54 99.91
C ALA A 614 -83.33 -38.21 99.65
N ILE A 615 -84.62 -38.29 99.34
CA ILE A 615 -85.52 -37.13 99.34
C ILE A 615 -86.39 -37.26 100.60
N TYR A 616 -86.52 -36.16 101.34
CA TYR A 616 -87.37 -36.07 102.52
C TYR A 616 -88.66 -35.35 102.19
N ASP A 617 -89.77 -35.92 102.66
CA ASP A 617 -91.08 -35.30 102.65
C ASP A 617 -91.36 -34.61 104.00
N ASP A 618 -92.41 -33.77 104.05
CA ASP A 618 -92.77 -32.81 105.12
C ASP A 618 -92.83 -33.36 106.58
N GLY A 619 -92.56 -34.66 106.81
CA GLY A 619 -92.51 -35.31 108.13
C GLY A 619 -91.13 -35.85 108.55
N GLY A 620 -90.05 -35.55 107.82
CA GLY A 620 -88.67 -35.93 108.20
C GLY A 620 -88.31 -37.41 108.03
N ASN A 621 -89.23 -38.24 107.53
CA ASN A 621 -88.94 -39.63 107.16
C ASN A 621 -88.46 -39.71 105.69
N PRO A 622 -87.35 -40.42 105.39
CA PRO A 622 -86.84 -40.53 104.03
C PRO A 622 -87.82 -41.34 103.15
N ALA A 623 -88.17 -40.81 101.97
CA ALA A 623 -88.95 -41.53 100.97
C ALA A 623 -88.17 -42.76 100.46
N ASN A 624 -88.88 -43.79 99.98
CA ASN A 624 -88.29 -45.03 99.45
C ASN A 624 -87.17 -44.72 98.45
N LYS A 625 -85.99 -45.33 98.64
CA LYS A 625 -84.77 -45.10 97.84
C LYS A 625 -84.95 -45.25 96.31
N ALA A 626 -85.99 -45.96 95.87
CA ALA A 626 -86.26 -46.24 94.47
C ALA A 626 -86.72 -45.00 93.65
N ASP A 627 -87.21 -43.94 94.29
CA ASP A 627 -87.77 -42.76 93.59
C ASP A 627 -86.82 -41.56 93.53
N CYS A 628 -85.56 -41.72 93.93
CA CYS A 628 -84.55 -40.66 93.85
C CYS A 628 -83.70 -40.84 92.59
N ALA A 629 -83.76 -39.88 91.65
CA ALA A 629 -82.90 -39.86 90.46
C ALA A 629 -82.30 -38.46 90.21
N ILE A 630 -81.05 -38.39 89.75
CA ILE A 630 -80.40 -37.15 89.30
C ILE A 630 -80.70 -36.98 87.81
N ASP A 631 -81.11 -35.77 87.41
CA ASP A 631 -81.46 -35.45 86.03
C ASP A 631 -80.46 -34.53 85.35
N VAL A 632 -79.88 -33.58 86.10
CA VAL A 632 -78.98 -32.58 85.53
C VAL A 632 -77.89 -32.20 86.52
N ILE A 633 -76.66 -32.06 86.02
CA ILE A 633 -75.53 -31.46 86.74
C ILE A 633 -75.03 -30.23 85.97
N TYR A 634 -75.00 -29.09 86.64
CA TYR A 634 -74.37 -27.87 86.13
C TYR A 634 -73.05 -27.58 86.85
N GLY A 635 -72.04 -27.17 86.11
CA GLY A 635 -70.82 -26.56 86.64
C GLY A 635 -70.98 -25.06 86.71
N VAL A 636 -70.69 -24.47 87.85
CA VAL A 636 -70.79 -23.02 88.08
C VAL A 636 -69.38 -22.47 88.23
N ILE A 637 -69.07 -21.43 87.44
CA ILE A 637 -67.82 -20.66 87.52
C ILE A 637 -67.87 -19.73 88.74
#